data_AF-A0A967WH86-F1
#
_entry.id   AF-A0A967WH86-F1
#
_cell.length_a   1.000
_cell.length_b   1.000
_cell.length_c   1.000
_cell.angle_alpha   90.00
_cell.angle_beta   90.00
_cell.angle_gamma   90.00
#
_symmetry.space_group_name_H-M   'P 1'
#
loop_
_entity.id
_entity.type
_entity.pdbx_description
1 polymer ?
#
loop_
_entity_poly.entity_id
_entity_poly.type
_entity_poly.pdbx_seq_one_letter_code
_entity_poly.pdbx_strand_id
1 'polypeptide(L)'
;VSLYGGIFLGGLIFALLRRRLRSPGLRTFVLLIVPMVVDGATHFISDLAGVGQGFRYHNAWLAVLTGNVFPQSFYVGTELGSFNSWARLFTGLLFGLAIVWVVYPVLETYFRDVRQALEPRLRQVVRRHASPP
;
A
#
# COMPACT_ATOMS: atom_id res chain seq x y z
N VAL A 1 -4.83 -1.46 -10.07
CA VAL A 1 -4.19 -0.17 -10.43
C VAL A 1 -3.85 0.65 -9.19
N SER A 2 -4.79 0.92 -8.30
CA SER A 2 -4.63 1.73 -7.07
C SER A 2 -3.48 1.29 -6.16
N LEU A 3 -3.31 -0.03 -5.99
CA LEU A 3 -2.21 -0.60 -5.19
C LEU A 3 -0.83 -0.23 -5.73
N TYR A 4 -0.60 -0.48 -7.03
CA TYR A 4 0.68 -0.16 -7.67
C TYR A 4 0.97 1.35 -7.64
N GLY A 5 -0.07 2.18 -7.82
CA GLY A 5 0.04 3.64 -7.66
C GLY A 5 0.43 4.03 -6.24
N GLY A 6 -0.18 3.42 -5.23
CA GLY A 6 0.15 3.64 -3.82
C GLY A 6 1.57 3.21 -3.46
N ILE A 7 2.04 2.07 -3.99
CA ILE A 7 3.43 1.62 -3.81
C ILE A 7 4.40 2.60 -4.47
N PHE A 8 4.11 3.06 -5.69
CA PHE A 8 4.96 4.02 -6.40
C PHE A 8 5.04 5.37 -5.66
N LEU A 9 3.88 5.95 -5.32
CA LEU A 9 3.80 7.18 -4.53
C LEU A 9 4.47 7.03 -3.17
N GLY A 10 4.24 5.89 -2.50
CA GLY A 10 4.89 5.58 -1.24
C GLY A 10 6.40 5.50 -1.36
N GLY A 11 6.91 4.89 -2.43
CA GLY A 11 8.33 4.83 -2.72
C GLY A 11 8.94 6.21 -2.92
N LEU A 12 8.23 7.11 -3.61
CA LEU A 12 8.66 8.50 -3.81
C LEU A 12 8.67 9.28 -2.49
N ILE A 13 7.58 9.20 -1.71
CA ILE A 13 7.49 9.83 -0.39
C ILE A 13 8.60 9.29 0.52
N PHE A 14 8.81 7.97 0.53
CA PHE A 14 9.88 7.36 1.29
C PHE A 14 11.25 7.86 0.84
N ALA A 15 11.54 7.92 -0.46
CA ALA A 15 12.82 8.40 -0.96
C ALA A 15 13.14 9.84 -0.49
N LEU A 16 12.12 10.70 -0.42
CA LEU A 16 12.24 12.08 0.05
C LEU A 16 12.36 12.18 1.59
N LEU A 17 11.58 11.38 2.33
CA LEU A 17 11.47 11.47 3.78
C LEU A 17 12.30 10.40 4.54
N ARG A 18 13.03 9.51 3.86
CA ARG A 18 13.79 8.38 4.46
C ARG A 18 14.77 8.78 5.56
N ARG A 19 15.25 10.03 5.53
CA ARG A 19 16.15 10.57 6.57
C ARG A 19 15.43 10.96 7.86
N ARG A 20 14.11 11.15 7.82
CA ARG A 20 13.24 11.52 8.96
C ARG A 20 12.27 10.42 9.38
N LEU A 21 11.93 9.50 8.47
CA LEU A 21 11.04 8.37 8.74
C LEU A 21 11.73 7.34 9.62
N ARG A 22 11.25 7.19 10.86
CA ARG A 22 11.59 6.07 11.73
C ARG A 22 10.76 4.84 11.34
N SER A 23 11.28 3.65 11.63
CA SER A 23 10.53 2.41 11.45
C SER A 23 9.18 2.52 12.17
N PRO A 24 8.05 2.29 11.47
CA PRO A 24 6.74 2.41 12.09
C PRO A 24 6.60 1.34 13.17
N GLY A 25 6.06 1.73 14.33
CA GLY A 25 5.67 0.74 15.34
C GLY A 25 4.57 -0.17 14.80
N LEU A 26 4.46 -1.38 15.35
CA LEU A 26 3.44 -2.37 14.97
C LEU A 26 2.02 -1.79 14.97
N ARG A 27 1.74 -0.84 15.88
CA ARG A 27 0.46 -0.13 15.95
C ARG A 27 0.14 0.70 14.70
N THR A 28 1.11 1.47 14.20
CA THR A 28 0.93 2.29 12.99
C THR A 28 0.73 1.41 11.77
N PHE A 29 1.44 0.29 11.68
CA PHE A 29 1.27 -0.69 10.63
C PHE A 29 -0.13 -1.32 10.64
N VAL A 30 -0.58 -1.79 11.80
CA VAL A 30 -1.94 -2.34 11.97
C VAL A 30 -2.98 -1.30 11.58
N LEU A 31 -2.85 -0.06 12.05
CA LEU A 31 -3.80 1.02 11.74
C LEU A 31 -3.88 1.34 10.23
N LEU A 32 -2.77 1.25 9.49
CA LEU A 32 -2.75 1.48 8.04
C LEU A 32 -3.28 0.30 7.23
N ILE A 33 -3.17 -0.93 7.73
CA ILE A 33 -3.65 -2.14 7.05
C ILE A 33 -5.12 -2.43 7.33
N VAL A 34 -5.62 -2.10 8.52
CA VAL A 34 -7.01 -2.36 8.93
C VAL A 34 -8.03 -1.90 7.89
N PRO A 35 -7.97 -0.69 7.31
CA PRO A 35 -8.93 -0.25 6.30
C PRO A 35 -8.95 -1.14 5.07
N MET A 36 -7.79 -1.60 4.59
CA MET A 36 -7.68 -2.48 3.43
C MET A 36 -8.17 -3.89 3.73
N VAL A 37 -7.85 -4.42 4.91
CA VAL A 37 -8.31 -5.75 5.31
C VAL A 37 -9.83 -5.76 5.46
N VAL A 38 -10.41 -4.73 6.07
CA VAL A 38 -11.86 -4.58 6.19
C VAL A 38 -12.49 -4.39 4.81
N ASP A 39 -11.92 -3.54 3.95
CA ASP A 39 -12.41 -3.30 2.59
C ASP A 39 -12.41 -4.58 1.75
N GLY A 40 -11.29 -5.32 1.75
CA GLY A 40 -11.11 -6.57 1.03
C GLY A 40 -11.95 -7.72 1.59
N ALA A 41 -12.03 -7.87 2.91
CA ALA A 41 -12.87 -8.88 3.54
C ALA A 41 -14.36 -8.63 3.25
N THR A 42 -14.81 -7.38 3.33
CA THR A 42 -16.21 -7.04 3.00
C THR A 42 -16.50 -7.28 1.52
N HIS A 43 -15.54 -7.01 0.62
CA HIS A 43 -15.69 -7.32 -0.81
C HIS A 43 -15.76 -8.83 -1.05
N PHE A 44 -14.87 -9.62 -0.43
CA PHE A 44 -14.85 -11.08 -0.55
C PHE A 44 -16.14 -11.73 -0.03
N ILE A 45 -16.63 -11.28 1.13
CA ILE A 45 -17.91 -11.75 1.71
C ILE A 45 -19.09 -11.36 0.81
N SER A 46 -19.07 -10.14 0.26
CA SER A 46 -20.09 -9.64 -0.67
C SER A 46 -20.12 -10.44 -1.98
N ASP A 47 -18.98 -10.91 -2.48
CA ASP A 47 -18.89 -11.75 -3.68
C ASP A 47 -19.33 -13.20 -3.41
N LEU A 48 -19.05 -13.73 -2.21
CA LEU A 48 -19.48 -15.06 -1.79
C LEU A 48 -21.01 -15.17 -1.65
N ALA A 49 -21.67 -14.07 -1.30
CA ALA A 49 -23.13 -13.97 -1.22
C ALA A 49 -23.83 -13.80 -2.59
N GLY A 50 -23.07 -13.69 -3.68
CA GLY A 50 -23.58 -13.56 -5.05
C GLY A 50 -22.85 -12.47 -5.83
N VAL A 51 -22.14 -12.88 -6.90
CA VAL A 51 -21.43 -11.99 -7.82
C VAL A 51 -22.43 -10.98 -8.42
N GLY A 52 -22.33 -9.71 -8.03
CA GLY A 52 -23.19 -8.62 -8.53
C GLY A 52 -24.45 -8.31 -7.71
N GLN A 53 -24.70 -8.99 -6.59
CA GLN A 53 -25.88 -8.75 -5.72
C GLN A 53 -25.51 -8.34 -4.29
N GLY A 54 -24.23 -8.42 -3.91
CA GLY A 54 -23.82 -8.27 -2.52
C GLY A 54 -24.00 -6.86 -1.93
N PHE A 55 -23.95 -6.79 -0.59
CA PHE A 55 -24.19 -5.59 0.24
C PHE A 55 -23.48 -4.31 -0.26
N ARG A 56 -22.27 -4.46 -0.79
CA ARG A 56 -21.49 -3.33 -1.32
C ARG A 56 -21.87 -2.93 -2.73
N TYR A 57 -22.49 -3.80 -3.53
CA TYR A 57 -22.88 -3.43 -4.89
C TYR A 57 -23.95 -2.33 -4.88
N HIS A 58 -24.91 -2.41 -3.95
CA HIS A 58 -26.02 -1.45 -3.87
C HIS A 58 -25.77 -0.28 -2.91
N ASN A 59 -24.87 -0.45 -1.92
CA ASN A 59 -24.60 0.53 -0.86
C ASN A 59 -25.85 1.19 -0.25
N ALA A 60 -26.95 0.41 -0.08
CA ALA A 60 -28.22 0.93 0.44
C ALA A 60 -28.08 1.57 1.83
N TRP A 61 -27.18 1.03 2.66
CA TRP A 61 -26.81 1.61 3.95
C TRP A 61 -26.27 3.04 3.82
N LEU A 62 -25.45 3.31 2.80
CA LEU A 62 -24.87 4.63 2.53
C LEU A 62 -25.93 5.57 1.98
N ALA A 63 -26.81 5.07 1.13
CA ALA A 63 -27.95 5.82 0.60
C ALA A 63 -28.90 6.28 1.72
N VAL A 64 -29.19 5.40 2.69
CA VAL A 64 -29.98 5.74 3.89
C VAL A 64 -29.26 6.79 4.74
N LEU A 65 -27.96 6.60 5.01
CA LEU A 65 -27.17 7.52 5.84
C LEU A 65 -27.04 8.92 5.23
N THR A 66 -26.89 9.00 3.91
CA THR A 66 -26.73 10.26 3.19
C THR A 66 -28.06 10.85 2.73
N GLY A 67 -29.19 10.22 3.03
CA GLY A 67 -30.51 10.69 2.60
C GLY A 67 -30.69 10.72 1.08
N ASN A 68 -30.03 9.83 0.34
CA ASN A 68 -30.04 9.79 -1.13
C ASN A 68 -29.65 11.12 -1.82
N VAL A 69 -28.75 11.90 -1.21
CA VAL A 69 -28.28 13.19 -1.76
C VAL A 69 -27.50 13.03 -3.08
N PHE A 70 -26.85 11.88 -3.31
CA PHE A 70 -26.05 11.63 -4.50
C PHE A 70 -26.83 10.87 -5.61
N PRO A 71 -26.36 10.89 -6.88
CA PRO A 71 -26.96 10.10 -7.96
C PRO A 71 -26.89 8.59 -7.69
N GLN A 72 -27.83 7.81 -8.26
CA GLN A 72 -27.81 6.34 -8.10
C GLN A 72 -26.51 5.68 -8.60
N SER A 73 -25.88 6.24 -9.63
CA SER A 73 -24.58 5.78 -10.13
C SER A 73 -23.43 5.95 -9.12
N PHE A 74 -23.59 6.80 -8.11
CA PHE A 74 -22.63 6.90 -7.00
C PHE A 74 -22.78 5.72 -6.03
N TYR A 75 -24.01 5.35 -5.68
CA TYR A 75 -24.27 4.30 -4.71
C TYR A 75 -24.15 2.89 -5.30
N VAL A 76 -24.59 2.70 -6.54
CA VAL A 76 -24.70 1.37 -7.15
C VAL A 76 -23.59 1.12 -8.16
N GLY A 77 -23.00 -0.08 -8.12
CA GLY A 77 -22.06 -0.55 -9.13
C GLY A 77 -20.58 -0.45 -8.74
N THR A 78 -19.72 -0.71 -9.71
CA THR A 78 -18.25 -0.74 -9.55
C THR A 78 -17.54 0.21 -10.51
N GLU A 79 -18.31 1.06 -11.18
CA GLU A 79 -17.87 1.95 -12.25
C GLU A 79 -17.03 3.10 -11.70
N LEU A 80 -16.27 3.77 -12.56
CA LEU A 80 -15.51 4.96 -12.19
C LEU A 80 -16.47 6.05 -11.70
N GLY A 81 -16.22 6.59 -10.51
CA GLY A 81 -17.09 7.57 -9.85
C GLY A 81 -18.04 6.98 -8.80
N SER A 82 -18.28 5.66 -8.82
CA SER A 82 -19.03 4.98 -7.74
C SER A 82 -18.26 5.01 -6.42
N PHE A 83 -18.99 4.94 -5.30
CA PHE A 83 -18.43 4.82 -3.96
C PHE A 83 -17.45 3.64 -3.87
N ASN A 84 -17.78 2.51 -4.48
CA ASN A 84 -16.90 1.33 -4.48
C ASN A 84 -15.56 1.57 -5.18
N SER A 85 -15.56 2.33 -6.27
CA SER A 85 -14.33 2.71 -6.97
C SER A 85 -13.46 3.63 -6.12
N TRP A 86 -14.07 4.61 -5.46
CA TRP A 86 -13.39 5.50 -4.51
C TRP A 86 -12.82 4.74 -3.30
N ALA A 87 -13.64 3.89 -2.67
CA ALA A 87 -13.20 3.06 -1.55
C ALA A 87 -11.97 2.24 -1.95
N ARG A 88 -12.03 1.54 -3.08
CA ARG A 88 -10.91 0.75 -3.64
C ARG A 88 -9.66 1.58 -3.94
N LEU A 89 -9.84 2.83 -4.39
CA LEU A 89 -8.72 3.75 -4.64
C LEU A 89 -8.02 4.11 -3.34
N PHE A 90 -8.77 4.59 -2.34
CA PHE A 90 -8.22 5.04 -1.07
C PHE A 90 -7.63 3.89 -0.25
N THR A 91 -8.33 2.77 -0.15
CA THR A 91 -7.86 1.60 0.61
C THR A 91 -6.62 1.01 -0.04
N GLY A 92 -6.61 0.86 -1.36
CA GLY A 92 -5.46 0.39 -2.13
C GLY A 92 -4.23 1.32 -2.01
N LEU A 93 -4.44 2.64 -2.02
CA LEU A 93 -3.36 3.61 -1.87
C LEU A 93 -2.77 3.58 -0.45
N LEU A 94 -3.63 3.58 0.58
CA LEU A 94 -3.21 3.46 1.97
C LEU A 94 -2.43 2.15 2.21
N PHE A 95 -2.90 1.04 1.65
CA PHE A 95 -2.20 -0.24 1.77
C PHE A 95 -0.84 -0.23 1.07
N GLY A 96 -0.75 0.32 -0.15
CA GLY A 96 0.52 0.49 -0.84
C GLY A 96 1.53 1.32 -0.02
N LEU A 97 1.06 2.41 0.59
CA LEU A 97 1.86 3.23 1.51
C LEU A 97 2.29 2.45 2.75
N ALA A 98 1.39 1.68 3.35
CA ALA A 98 1.67 0.85 4.52
C ALA A 98 2.77 -0.18 4.24
N ILE A 99 2.67 -0.87 3.09
CA ILE A 99 3.68 -1.83 2.63
C ILE A 99 5.03 -1.13 2.50
N VAL A 100 5.09 -0.02 1.77
CA VAL A 100 6.36 0.69 1.55
C VAL A 100 6.97 1.14 2.88
N TRP A 101 6.17 1.70 3.78
CA TRP A 101 6.66 2.18 5.06
C TRP A 101 7.22 1.05 5.94
N VAL A 102 6.74 -0.19 5.83
CA VAL A 102 7.32 -1.32 6.56
C VAL A 102 8.48 -1.98 5.83
N VAL A 103 8.33 -2.24 4.54
CA VAL A 103 9.30 -3.02 3.78
C VAL A 103 10.56 -2.21 3.50
N TYR A 104 10.46 -0.92 3.20
CA TYR A 104 11.63 -0.14 2.77
C TYR A 104 12.65 0.09 3.89
N PRO A 105 12.28 0.40 5.15
CA PRO A 105 13.25 0.47 6.24
C PRO A 105 14.00 -0.85 6.46
N VAL A 106 13.29 -1.97 6.36
CA VAL A 106 13.86 -3.32 6.52
C VAL A 106 14.87 -3.59 5.39
N LEU A 107 14.48 -3.35 4.15
CA LEU A 107 15.36 -3.46 2.98
C LEU A 107 16.59 -2.55 3.11
N GLU A 108 16.40 -1.30 3.53
CA GLU A 108 17.49 -0.34 3.72
C GLU A 108 18.50 -0.84 4.75
N THR A 109 18.07 -1.42 5.88
CA THR A 109 18.97 -2.03 6.86
C THR A 109 19.76 -3.17 6.24
N TYR A 110 19.10 -4.12 5.57
CA TYR A 110 19.80 -5.23 4.91
C TYR A 110 20.78 -4.75 3.84
N PHE A 111 20.40 -3.77 3.02
CA PHE A 111 21.30 -3.22 2.01
C PHE A 111 22.52 -2.53 2.63
N ARG A 112 22.36 -1.85 3.76
CA ARG A 112 23.49 -1.28 4.50
C ARG A 112 24.42 -2.37 5.02
N ASP A 113 23.88 -3.44 5.60
CA ASP A 113 24.67 -4.55 6.14
C ASP A 113 25.45 -5.26 5.03
N VAL A 114 24.78 -5.59 3.92
CA VAL A 114 25.39 -6.18 2.73
C VAL A 114 26.48 -5.27 2.17
N ARG A 115 26.22 -3.97 2.04
CA ARG A 115 27.20 -2.99 1.57
C ARG A 115 28.42 -2.93 2.50
N GLN A 116 28.22 -2.88 3.81
CA GLN A 116 29.31 -2.86 4.79
C GLN A 116 30.16 -4.13 4.76
N ALA A 117 29.55 -5.29 4.50
CA ALA A 117 30.26 -6.56 4.40
C ALA A 117 31.05 -6.71 3.08
N LEU A 118 30.49 -6.24 1.96
CA LEU A 118 31.08 -6.41 0.62
C LEU A 118 32.07 -5.31 0.24
N GLU A 119 31.84 -4.06 0.64
CA GLU A 119 32.66 -2.93 0.21
C GLU A 119 34.14 -3.05 0.64
N PRO A 120 34.48 -3.54 1.84
CA PRO A 120 35.88 -3.81 2.21
C PRO A 120 36.52 -4.91 1.35
N ARG A 121 35.77 -5.98 1.04
CA ARG A 121 36.25 -7.12 0.25
C ARG A 121 36.49 -6.72 -1.20
N LEU A 122 35.56 -5.97 -1.80
CA LEU A 122 35.71 -5.40 -3.14
C LEU A 122 36.93 -4.49 -3.23
N ARG A 123 37.12 -3.60 -2.24
CA ARG A 123 38.32 -2.74 -2.17
C ARG A 123 39.61 -3.53 -2.05
N GLN A 124 39.62 -4.63 -1.30
CA GLN A 124 40.78 -5.52 -1.21
C GLN A 124 41.09 -6.22 -2.54
N VAL A 125 40.09 -6.72 -3.25
CA VAL A 125 40.26 -7.35 -4.57
C VAL A 125 40.79 -6.34 -5.59
N VAL A 126 40.21 -5.15 -5.65
CA VAL A 126 40.66 -4.06 -6.53
C VAL A 126 42.11 -3.67 -6.22
N ARG A 127 42.47 -3.51 -4.93
CA ARG A 127 43.86 -3.19 -4.54
C ARG A 127 44.85 -4.29 -4.93
N ARG A 128 44.49 -5.57 -4.76
CA ARG A 128 45.35 -6.70 -5.17
C ARG A 128 45.60 -6.74 -6.68
N HIS A 129 44.62 -6.32 -7.49
CA HIS A 129 44.77 -6.28 -8.94
C HIS A 129 45.43 -4.98 -9.44
N ALA A 130 45.43 -3.91 -8.64
CA ALA A 130 46.05 -2.63 -8.97
C ALA A 130 47.53 -2.53 -8.59
N SER A 131 48.08 -3.50 -7.84
CA SER A 131 49.53 -3.61 -7.57
C SER A 131 50.15 -4.59 -8.58
N PRO A 132 50.92 -4.12 -9.58
CA PRO A 132 51.68 -5.02 -10.44
C PRO A 132 52.82 -5.69 -9.65
N PRO A 133 53.28 -6.88 -10.09
CA PRO A 133 54.35 -7.64 -9.45
C PRO A 133 55.69 -6.89 -9.42
#